data_AF-A0A1W9KT36-F1
#
_entry.id   AF-A0A1W9KT36-F1
#
_cell.length_a   1.000
_cell.length_b   1.000
_cell.length_c   1.000
_cell.angle_alpha   90.00
_cell.angle_beta   90.00
_cell.angle_gamma   90.00
#
_symmetry.space_group_name_H-M   'P 1'
#
loop_
_entity.id
_entity.type
_entity.pdbx_description
1 polymer ?
#
loop_
_entity_poly.entity_id
_entity_poly.type
_entity_poly.pdbx_seq_one_letter_code
_entity_poly.pdbx_strand_id
1 'polypeptide(L)' 'MKLSRLYQPRNPLFWLMVALNLLSAALSWISQTQSLGVLVSLVMVGFAIGNAVLGTYLMWRLVNA' A
#
# COMPACT_ATOMS: atom_id res chain seq x y z
N MET A 1 -13.51 -2.62 18.72
CA MET A 1 -12.39 -1.88 18.08
C MET A 1 -12.96 -0.63 17.43
N LYS A 2 -12.54 0.58 17.83
CA LYS A 2 -13.09 1.83 17.28
C LYS A 2 -12.39 2.15 15.95
N LEU A 3 -13.04 1.83 14.83
CA LEU A 3 -12.59 2.11 13.46
C LEU A 3 -12.28 3.61 13.21
N SER A 4 -12.85 4.53 13.99
CA SER A 4 -12.54 5.97 13.92
C SER A 4 -11.07 6.32 14.16
N ARG A 5 -10.25 5.42 14.72
CA ARG A 5 -8.81 5.67 14.91
C ARG A 5 -7.97 5.47 13.64
N LEU A 6 -8.52 4.84 12.59
CA LEU A 6 -7.80 4.69 11.31
C LEU A 6 -7.69 6.02 10.55
N TYR A 7 -8.61 6.96 10.76
CA TYR A 7 -8.62 8.24 10.07
C TYR A 7 -7.89 9.31 10.89
N GLN A 8 -6.56 9.23 10.92
CA GLN A 8 -5.70 10.20 11.62
C GLN A 8 -4.81 10.96 10.64
N PRO A 9 -5.31 12.03 9.98
CA PRO A 9 -4.54 12.81 9.00
C PRO A 9 -3.33 13.54 9.60
N ARG A 10 -3.29 13.71 10.93
CA ARG A 10 -2.14 14.25 11.67
C ARG A 10 -1.04 13.22 11.96
N ASN A 11 -1.29 11.93 11.73
CA ASN A 11 -0.33 10.87 12.01
C ASN A 11 0.45 10.50 10.74
N PRO A 12 1.79 10.54 10.74
CA PRO A 12 2.60 10.19 9.57
C PRO A 12 2.35 8.75 9.06
N LEU A 13 1.91 7.83 9.94
CA LEU A 13 1.59 6.45 9.55
C LEU A 13 0.36 6.38 8.62
N PHE A 14 -0.60 7.30 8.75
CA PHE A 14 -1.77 7.37 7.87
C PHE A 14 -1.35 7.76 6.44
N TRP A 15 -0.48 8.76 6.31
CA TRP A 15 0.06 9.18 5.01
C TRP A 15 0.89 8.09 4.36
N LEU A 16 1.65 7.32 5.15
CA LEU A 16 2.37 6.16 4.65
C LEU A 16 1.39 5.11 4.12
N MET A 17 0.29 4.84 4.82
CA MET A 17 -0.76 3.93 4.35
C MET A 17 -1.43 4.39 3.04
N VAL A 18 -1.67 5.69 2.91
CA VAL A 18 -2.23 6.31 1.69
C VAL A 18 -1.23 6.26 0.54
N ALA A 19 0.03 6.60 0.78
CA ALA A 19 1.10 6.53 -0.22
C ALA A 19 1.29 5.10 -0.72
N LEU A 20 1.31 4.13 0.20
CA LEU A 20 1.34 2.70 -0.10
C LEU A 20 0.12 2.31 -0.97
N ASN A 21 -1.11 2.63 -0.57
CA ASN A 21 -2.29 2.30 -1.39
C ASN A 21 -2.28 2.97 -2.79
N LEU A 22 -1.86 4.23 -2.88
CA LEU A 22 -1.67 4.93 -4.15
C LEU A 22 -0.65 4.24 -5.04
N LEU A 23 0.43 3.72 -4.45
CA LEU A 23 1.44 2.95 -5.17
C LEU A 23 0.86 1.65 -5.74
N SER A 24 0.01 0.94 -4.99
CA SER A 24 -0.70 -0.25 -5.50
C SER A 24 -1.66 0.12 -6.64
N ALA A 25 -2.38 1.23 -6.54
CA ALA A 25 -3.26 1.70 -7.62
C ALA A 25 -2.47 2.07 -8.88
N ALA A 26 -1.33 2.75 -8.73
CA ALA A 26 -0.43 3.09 -9.83
C ALA A 26 0.15 1.82 -10.49
N LEU A 27 0.58 0.84 -9.69
CA LEU A 27 1.05 -0.46 -10.20
C LEU A 27 -0.05 -1.20 -10.97
N SER A 28 -1.28 -1.26 -10.43
CA SER A 28 -2.40 -1.88 -11.11
C SER A 28 -2.77 -1.17 -12.41
N TRP A 29 -2.73 0.18 -12.41
CA TRP A 29 -3.01 0.97 -13.60
C TRP A 29 -1.96 0.75 -14.69
N ILE A 30 -0.67 0.77 -14.34
CA ILE A 30 0.43 0.49 -15.27
C ILE A 30 0.33 -0.97 -15.78
N SER A 31 -0.07 -1.93 -14.94
CA SER A 31 -0.29 -3.32 -15.36
C SER A 31 -1.43 -3.48 -16.35
N GLN A 32 -2.42 -2.59 -16.34
CA GLN A 32 -3.54 -2.63 -17.27
C GLN A 32 -3.29 -1.81 -18.54
N THR A 33 -2.51 -0.72 -18.45
CA THR A 33 -2.23 0.16 -19.59
C THR A 33 -1.04 -0.29 -20.43
N GLN A 34 -0.06 -0.98 -19.83
CA GLN A 34 1.13 -1.45 -20.52
C GLN A 34 1.06 -2.96 -20.70
N SER A 35 1.38 -3.45 -21.90
CA SER A 35 1.67 -4.87 -22.12
C SER A 35 3.03 -5.19 -21.48
N LEU A 36 3.06 -5.26 -20.15
CA LEU A 36 4.26 -5.46 -19.37
C LEU A 36 4.80 -6.87 -19.61
N GLY A 37 6.03 -6.96 -20.11
CA GLY A 37 6.75 -8.24 -20.18
C GLY A 37 6.89 -8.87 -18.79
N VAL A 38 7.02 -10.20 -18.75
CA VAL A 38 7.00 -11.04 -17.52
C VAL A 38 7.90 -10.51 -16.39
N LEU A 39 9.08 -9.98 -16.72
CA LEU A 39 10.02 -9.39 -15.76
C LEU A 39 9.46 -8.16 -15.02
N VAL A 40 8.77 -7.27 -15.73
CA VAL A 40 8.20 -6.05 -15.12
C VAL A 40 7.01 -6.41 -14.25
N SER A 41 6.23 -7.41 -14.68
CA SER A 41 5.12 -7.95 -13.89
C SER A 41 5.60 -8.58 -12.58
N LEU A 42 6.72 -9.31 -12.59
CA LEU A 42 7.35 -9.86 -11.37
C LEU A 42 7.81 -8.77 -10.39
N VAL A 43 8.44 -7.69 -10.89
CA VAL A 43 8.85 -6.55 -10.06
C VAL A 43 7.63 -5.85 -9.45
N MET A 44 6.55 -5.69 -10.22
CA MET A 44 5.30 -5.13 -9.71
C MET A 44 4.67 -5.98 -8.62
N VAL A 45 4.63 -7.31 -8.80
CA VAL A 45 4.11 -8.24 -7.79
C VAL A 45 4.94 -8.15 -6.52
N GLY A 46 6.26 -8.12 -6.62
CA GLY A 46 7.15 -7.92 -5.47
C GLY A 46 6.87 -6.60 -4.75
N PHE A 47 6.67 -5.52 -5.51
CA PHE A 47 6.30 -4.23 -4.95
C PHE A 47 4.93 -4.27 -4.27
N ALA A 48 3.91 -4.87 -4.89
CA ALA A 48 2.57 -5.00 -4.33
C ALA A 48 2.56 -5.81 -3.02
N ILE A 49 3.36 -6.88 -2.95
CA ILE A 49 3.52 -7.68 -1.72
C ILE A 49 4.21 -6.85 -0.63
N GLY A 50 5.34 -6.19 -0.95
CA GLY A 50 6.03 -5.33 0.02
C GLY A 50 5.12 -4.21 0.54
N ASN A 51 4.31 -3.66 -0.35
CA ASN A 51 3.33 -2.63 -0.06
C ASN A 51 2.21 -3.13 0.86
N ALA A 52 1.69 -4.33 0.62
CA ALA A 52 0.69 -4.97 1.47
C ALA A 52 1.24 -5.33 2.85
N VAL A 53 2.48 -5.83 2.93
CA VAL A 53 3.16 -6.15 4.19
C VAL A 53 3.40 -4.89 5.00
N LEU A 54 3.94 -3.84 4.40
CA LEU A 54 4.16 -2.55 5.06
C LEU A 54 2.85 -1.92 5.50
N GLY A 55 1.82 -1.94 4.64
CA GLY A 55 0.48 -1.43 4.97
C GLY A 55 -0.14 -2.16 6.15
N THR A 56 -0.04 -3.49 6.18
CA THR A 56 -0.56 -4.32 7.29
C THR A 56 0.25 -4.10 8.57
N TYR A 57 1.58 -4.00 8.49
CA TYR A 57 2.46 -3.70 9.62
C TYR A 57 2.16 -2.32 10.23
N LEU A 58 1.96 -1.31 9.37
CA LEU A 58 1.57 0.03 9.78
C LEU A 58 0.20 0.05 10.43
N MET A 59 -0.78 -0.66 9.85
CA MET A 59 -2.11 -0.81 10.43
C MET A 59 -2.05 -1.43 11.81
N TRP A 60 -1.26 -2.50 11.97
CA TRP A 60 -1.07 -3.18 13.24
C TRP A 60 -0.41 -2.28 14.27
N ARG A 61 0.64 -1.53 13.88
CA ARG A 61 1.31 -0.56 14.76
C ARG A 61 0.37 0.57 15.19
N LEU A 62 -0.53 1.03 14.32
CA LEU A 62 -1.49 2.11 14.61
C LEU A 62 -2.64 1.62 15.50
N VAL A 63 -3.03 0.35 15.39
CA VAL A 63 -4.04 -0.28 16.26
C VAL A 63 -3.47 -0.59 17.65
N ASN A 64 -2.19 -0.96 17.73
CA ASN A 64 -1.48 -1.24 18.99
C ASN A 64 -0.83 -0.02 19.65
N ALA A 65 -0.99 1.19 19.08
CA ALA A 65 -0.56 2.46 19.67
C ALA A 65 -1.70 3.15 20.44
#